data_AF-A0A6V7IBH4-F1
#
_entry.id   AF-A0A6V7IBH4-F1
#
_cell.length_a   1.000
_cell.length_b   1.000
_cell.length_c   1.000
_cell.angle_alpha   90.00
_cell.angle_beta   90.00
_cell.angle_gamma   90.00
#
_symmetry.space_group_name_H-M   'P 1'
#
loop_
_entity.id
_entity.type
_entity.pdbx_description
1 polymer ?
#
loop_
_entity_poly.entity_id
_entity_poly.type
_entity_poly.pdbx_seq_one_letter_code
_entity_poly.pdbx_strand_id
1 'polypeptide(L)'
;GLLDQMLSLAVMHERPDLEAIRSQLIISCASMKYDLKDIEDKILDKLSKSEGSTVDNIDLITTLEISKYKSEEIKRQVLVAEATQ
;
A
#
# COMPACT_ATOMS: atom_id res chain seq x y z
N GLY A 1 -24.87 4.47 -2.94
CA GLY A 1 -26.31 4.63 -3.30
C GLY A 1 -27.14 3.59 -2.58
N LEU A 2 -28.47 3.70 -2.52
CA LEU A 2 -29.33 2.77 -1.75
C LEU A 2 -29.13 1.29 -2.16
N LEU A 3 -28.92 1.03 -3.44
CA LEU A 3 -28.63 -0.31 -3.97
C LEU A 3 -27.34 -0.91 -3.40
N ASP A 4 -26.32 -0.06 -3.26
CA ASP A 4 -25.01 -0.40 -2.70
C ASP A 4 -25.11 -0.72 -1.19
N GLN A 5 -26.00 0.00 -0.49
CA GLN A 5 -26.32 -0.28 0.92
C GLN A 5 -27.06 -1.62 1.09
N MET A 6 -28.00 -1.94 0.20
CA MET A 6 -28.74 -3.21 0.25
C MET A 6 -27.86 -4.41 -0.13
N LEU A 7 -26.98 -4.25 -1.12
CA LEU A 7 -26.02 -5.29 -1.49
C LEU A 7 -25.04 -5.58 -0.35
N SER A 8 -24.52 -4.53 0.29
CA SER A 8 -23.65 -4.69 1.46
C SER A 8 -24.35 -5.42 2.62
N LEU A 9 -25.64 -5.14 2.85
CA LEU A 9 -26.47 -5.83 3.85
C LEU A 9 -26.73 -7.30 3.51
N ALA A 10 -26.96 -7.62 2.25
CA ALA A 10 -27.18 -9.00 1.79
C ALA A 10 -25.89 -9.83 1.91
N VAL A 11 -24.76 -9.27 1.49
CA VAL A 11 -23.43 -9.92 1.62
C VAL A 11 -23.08 -10.14 3.09
N MET A 12 -23.41 -9.20 3.98
CA MET A 12 -23.20 -9.33 5.43
C MET A 12 -24.03 -10.47 6.04
N HIS A 13 -25.23 -10.73 5.53
CA HIS A 13 -26.09 -11.83 5.99
C HIS A 13 -25.75 -13.19 5.37
N GLU A 14 -25.36 -13.24 4.10
CA GLU A 14 -25.09 -14.51 3.40
C GLU A 14 -23.64 -14.99 3.54
N ARG A 15 -22.68 -14.07 3.67
CA ARG A 15 -21.24 -14.33 3.66
C ARG A 15 -20.49 -13.38 4.62
N PRO A 16 -20.66 -13.52 5.95
CA PRO A 16 -19.95 -12.69 6.93
C PRO A 16 -18.42 -12.86 6.86
N ASP A 17 -17.94 -14.01 6.36
CA ASP A 17 -16.55 -14.28 6.04
C ASP A 17 -16.00 -13.33 4.98
N LEU A 18 -16.78 -13.02 3.95
CA LEU A 18 -16.39 -12.12 2.87
C LEU A 18 -16.35 -10.65 3.32
N GLU A 19 -17.27 -10.25 4.19
CA GLU A 19 -17.29 -8.91 4.79
C GLU A 19 -16.08 -8.69 5.72
N ALA A 20 -15.73 -9.70 6.53
CA ALA A 20 -14.53 -9.66 7.37
C ALA A 20 -13.24 -9.57 6.53
N ILE A 21 -13.13 -10.36 5.46
CA ILE A 21 -12.00 -10.29 4.52
C ILE A 21 -11.92 -8.90 3.89
N ARG A 22 -13.05 -8.35 3.42
CA ARG A 22 -13.10 -7.00 2.83
C ARG A 22 -12.65 -5.93 3.83
N SER A 23 -13.13 -5.98 5.07
CA SER A 23 -12.74 -5.05 6.12
C SER A 23 -11.24 -5.14 6.43
N GLN A 24 -10.71 -6.37 6.53
CA GLN A 24 -9.27 -6.62 6.69
C GLN A 24 -8.46 -6.07 5.51
N LEU A 25 -8.96 -6.23 4.28
CA LEU A 25 -8.35 -5.76 3.05
C LEU A 25 -8.28 -4.23 3.01
N ILE A 26 -9.34 -3.54 3.43
CA ILE A 26 -9.38 -2.07 3.53
C ILE A 26 -8.34 -1.57 4.52
N ILE A 27 -8.26 -2.18 5.71
CA ILE A 27 -7.26 -1.84 6.73
C ILE A 27 -5.85 -2.09 6.20
N SER A 28 -5.62 -3.23 5.55
CA SER A 28 -4.33 -3.57 4.95
C SER A 28 -3.94 -2.57 3.86
N CYS A 29 -4.86 -2.22 2.95
CA CYS A 29 -4.64 -1.21 1.91
C CYS A 29 -4.31 0.17 2.50
N ALA A 30 -4.99 0.57 3.58
CA ALA A 30 -4.71 1.84 4.26
C ALA A 30 -3.31 1.84 4.91
N SER A 31 -2.94 0.76 5.59
CA SER A 31 -1.59 0.58 6.17
C SER A 31 -0.52 0.58 5.08
N MET A 32 -0.75 -0.14 3.98
CA MET A 32 0.19 -0.21 2.86
C MET A 32 0.39 1.15 2.18
N LYS A 33 -0.67 1.95 2.01
CA LYS A 33 -0.56 3.32 1.49
C LYS A 33 0.24 4.22 2.43
N TYR A 34 0.08 4.04 3.74
CA TYR A 34 0.87 4.76 4.74
C TYR A 34 2.35 4.37 4.67
N ASP A 35 2.65 3.08 4.64
CA ASP A 35 4.02 2.56 4.53
C ASP A 35 4.72 3.06 3.26
N LEU A 36 4.00 3.10 2.14
CA LEU A 36 4.53 3.59 0.87
C LEU A 36 4.92 5.07 0.97
N LYS A 37 4.08 5.88 1.62
CA LYS A 37 4.36 7.30 1.87
C LYS A 37 5.55 7.53 2.80
N ASP A 38 5.64 6.78 3.90
CA ASP A 38 6.78 6.85 4.83
C ASP A 38 8.10 6.49 4.12
N ILE A 39 8.06 5.51 3.22
CA ILE A 39 9.19 5.13 2.39
C ILE A 39 9.58 6.25 1.42
N GLU A 40 8.62 6.91 0.76
CA GLU A 40 8.88 8.06 -0.13
C GLU A 40 9.50 9.24 0.62
N ASP A 41 8.98 9.56 1.81
CA ASP A 41 9.50 10.63 2.67
C ASP A 41 10.94 10.34 3.11
N LYS A 42 11.25 9.08 3.47
CA LYS A 42 12.62 8.64 3.77
C LYS A 42 13.56 8.77 2.58
N ILE A 43 13.09 8.50 1.37
CA ILE A 43 13.89 8.69 0.16
C ILE A 43 14.17 10.16 -0.08
N LEU A 44 13.15 11.04 0.01
CA LEU A 44 13.31 12.49 -0.14
C LEU A 44 14.28 13.07 0.89
N ASP A 45 14.17 12.64 2.15
CA ASP A 45 15.09 13.06 3.22
C ASP A 45 16.53 12.61 2.95
N LYS A 46 16.73 11.36 2.53
CA LYS A 46 18.08 10.89 2.18
C LYS A 46 18.63 11.56 0.91
N LEU A 47 17.79 11.83 -0.10
CA LEU A 47 18.19 12.51 -1.33
C LEU A 47 18.62 13.96 -1.06
N SER A 48 17.88 14.68 -0.22
CA SER A 48 18.22 16.06 0.19
C SER A 48 19.50 16.14 1.03
N LYS A 49 19.81 15.09 1.81
CA LYS A 49 21.07 14.99 2.57
C LYS A 49 22.27 14.56 1.73
N SER A 50 22.03 13.97 0.56
CA SER A 50 23.06 13.34 -0.29
C SER A 50 23.78 14.32 -1.24
N GLU A 51 23.50 15.62 -1.20
CA GLU A 51 24.11 16.63 -2.09
C GLU A 51 25.65 16.80 -1.99
N GLY A 52 26.38 15.98 -1.22
CA GLY A 52 27.79 16.22 -0.88
C GLY A 52 28.82 15.10 -1.06
N SER A 53 28.47 13.84 -1.36
CA SER A 53 29.47 12.75 -1.38
C SER A 53 29.09 11.63 -2.35
N THR A 54 29.90 11.43 -3.38
CA THR A 54 29.68 10.42 -4.43
C THR A 54 29.91 8.98 -3.96
N VAL A 55 30.43 8.78 -2.75
CA VAL A 55 30.80 7.46 -2.19
C VAL A 55 29.71 6.89 -1.26
N ASP A 56 28.81 7.72 -0.72
CA ASP A 56 27.72 7.30 0.19
C ASP A 56 26.45 6.78 -0.53
N ASN A 57 26.48 6.70 -1.87
CA ASN A 57 25.30 6.44 -2.68
C ASN A 57 24.93 4.97 -2.86
N ILE A 58 25.77 4.01 -2.48
CA ILE A 58 25.43 2.57 -2.65
C ILE A 58 24.28 2.18 -1.73
N ASP A 59 24.34 2.52 -0.44
CA ASP A 59 23.26 2.25 0.51
C ASP A 59 21.97 3.00 0.15
N LEU A 60 22.11 4.20 -0.43
CA LEU A 60 20.99 4.98 -0.95
C LEU A 60 20.32 4.25 -2.11
N ILE A 61 21.09 3.81 -3.10
CA ILE A 61 20.63 3.06 -4.28
C ILE A 61 19.97 1.75 -3.85
N THR A 62 20.57 1.00 -2.93
CA THR A 62 19.98 -0.24 -2.42
C THR A 62 18.69 0.01 -1.65
N THR A 63 18.62 1.08 -0.85
CA THR A 63 17.37 1.48 -0.17
C THR A 63 16.29 1.86 -1.20
N LEU A 64 16.67 2.57 -2.26
CA LEU A 64 15.77 2.96 -3.37
C LEU A 64 15.26 1.74 -4.14
N GLU A 65 16.09 0.75 -4.42
CA GLU A 65 15.68 -0.48 -5.09
C GLU A 65 14.72 -1.31 -4.24
N ILE A 66 15.02 -1.48 -2.95
CA ILE A 66 14.14 -2.18 -2.00
C ILE A 66 12.80 -1.45 -1.87
N SER A 67 12.83 -0.12 -1.77
CA SER A 67 11.65 0.73 -1.74
C SER A 67 10.79 0.58 -3.00
N LYS A 68 11.42 0.67 -4.18
CA LYS A 68 10.74 0.53 -5.46
C LYS A 68 10.07 -0.83 -5.59
N TYR A 69 10.77 -1.90 -5.20
CA TYR A 69 10.21 -3.24 -5.20
C TYR A 69 9.00 -3.35 -4.27
N LYS A 70 9.12 -2.84 -3.04
CA LYS A 70 8.05 -2.88 -2.04
C LYS A 70 6.84 -2.03 -2.46
N SER A 71 7.07 -0.89 -3.09
CA SER A 71 6.04 -0.03 -3.66
C SER A 71 5.29 -0.73 -4.80
N GLU A 72 5.99 -1.37 -5.73
CA GLU A 72 5.38 -2.17 -6.81
C GLU A 72 4.57 -3.36 -6.27
N GLU A 73 5.07 -4.05 -5.24
CA GLU A 73 4.35 -5.15 -4.60
C GLU A 73 3.07 -4.67 -3.92
N ILE A 74 3.14 -3.55 -3.21
CA ILE A 74 1.98 -2.89 -2.61
C ILE A 74 0.95 -2.52 -3.68
N LYS A 75 1.40 -1.91 -4.78
CA LYS A 75 0.54 -1.50 -5.90
C LYS A 75 -0.16 -2.71 -6.52
N ARG A 76 0.55 -3.83 -6.65
CA ARG A 76 0.00 -5.09 -7.15
C ARG A 76 -1.02 -5.68 -6.17
N GLN A 77 -0.74 -5.68 -4.87
CA GLN A 77 -1.71 -6.14 -3.87
C GLN A 77 -2.96 -5.27 -3.83
N VAL A 78 -2.82 -3.94 -3.95
CA VAL A 78 -3.98 -3.04 -4.06
C VAL A 78 -4.81 -3.34 -5.31
N LEU A 79 -4.16 -3.57 -6.47
CA LEU A 79 -4.86 -3.93 -7.71
C LEU A 79 -5.62 -5.26 -7.59
N VAL A 80 -4.99 -6.28 -6.97
CA VAL A 80 -5.65 -7.57 -6.73
C VAL A 80 -6.81 -7.40 -5.75
N ALA A 81 -6.63 -6.58 -4.72
CA ALA A 81 -7.67 -6.27 -3.75
C ALA A 81 -8.86 -5.54 -4.39
N GLU A 82 -8.61 -4.56 -5.24
CA GLU A 82 -9.64 -3.82 -6.00
C GLU A 82 -10.34 -4.72 -7.03
N ALA A 83 -9.63 -5.67 -7.65
CA ALA A 83 -10.22 -6.63 -8.59
C ALA A 83 -11.06 -7.72 -7.92
N THR A 84 -10.88 -7.93 -6.61
CA THR A 84 -11.66 -8.89 -5.81
C THR A 84 -12.93 -8.26 -5.23
N GLN A 85 -13.05 -6.93 -5.32
CA GLN A 85 -14.17 -6.13 -4.78
C GLN A 85 -15.31 -5.99 -5.79
#